data_AF-A0A0F9HI51-F1
#
_entry.id   AF-A0A0F9HI51-F1
#
_cell.length_a   1.000
_cell.length_b   1.000
_cell.length_c   1.000
_cell.angle_alpha   90.00
_cell.angle_beta   90.00
_cell.angle_gamma   90.00
#
_symmetry.space_group_name_H-M   'P 1'
#
loop_
_entity.id
_entity.type
_entity.pdbx_description
1 polymer ?
#
loop_
_entity_poly.entity_id
_entity_poly.type
_entity_poly.pdbx_seq_one_letter_code
_entity_poly.pdbx_strand_id
1 'polypeptide(L)' 'MPRIEEMYAFVAEESGPDDEGIISLRAGRHWMPLVGADMARVESLKPIAKRIGVASGKKIKLIHFSNREDLGEV' A
#
# COMPACT_ATOMS: atom_id res chain seq x y z
N MET A 1 -6.86 -16.77 8.43
CA MET A 1 -7.10 -15.35 8.11
C MET A 1 -8.40 -15.28 7.34
N PRO A 2 -9.30 -14.32 7.64
CA PRO A 2 -10.56 -14.17 6.91
C PRO A 2 -10.33 -13.76 5.45
N ARG A 3 -11.37 -13.90 4.63
CA ARG A 3 -11.39 -13.38 3.26
C ARG A 3 -11.18 -11.86 3.29
N ILE A 4 -10.35 -11.35 2.38
CA ILE A 4 -10.09 -9.91 2.25
C ILE A 4 -11.31 -9.28 1.58
N GLU A 5 -12.04 -8.42 2.28
CA GLU A 5 -13.19 -7.68 1.73
C GLU A 5 -12.83 -6.21 1.41
N GLU A 6 -11.78 -5.70 2.03
CA GLU A 6 -11.24 -4.35 1.80
C GLU A 6 -9.72 -4.37 1.78
N MET A 7 -9.13 -3.40 1.10
CA MET A 7 -7.69 -3.25 1.01
C MET A 7 -7.29 -1.80 1.23
N TYR A 8 -6.23 -1.61 2.00
CA TYR A 8 -5.59 -0.33 2.24
C TYR A 8 -4.21 -0.35 1.61
N ALA A 9 -3.96 0.54 0.65
CA ALA A 9 -2.68 0.61 -0.05
C ALA A 9 -1.97 1.93 0.27
N PHE A 10 -0.67 1.84 0.56
CA PHE A 10 0.20 3.01 0.59
C PHE A 10 0.70 3.30 -0.83
N VAL A 11 0.41 4.48 -1.35
CA VAL A 11 0.76 4.89 -2.71
C VAL A 11 1.64 6.13 -2.69
N ALA A 12 2.63 6.18 -3.59
CA ALA A 12 3.44 7.37 -3.84
C ALA A 12 2.86 8.14 -5.03
N GLU A 13 2.83 9.47 -4.92
CA GLU A 13 2.68 10.35 -6.09
C GLU A 13 3.97 10.32 -6.91
N GLU A 14 3.84 10.03 -8.21
CA GLU A 14 4.96 9.85 -9.14
C GLU A 14 5.21 11.13 -9.96
N SER A 15 4.58 11.26 -11.13
CA SER A 15 4.78 12.41 -12.04
C SER A 15 3.73 13.52 -11.87
N GLY A 16 2.71 13.31 -11.03
CA GLY A 16 1.60 14.25 -10.81
C GLY A 16 0.46 13.63 -9.99
N PRO A 17 -0.61 14.37 -9.69
CA PRO A 17 -1.68 13.92 -8.78
C PRO A 17 -2.46 12.70 -9.29
N ASP A 18 -2.48 12.49 -10.60
CA ASP A 18 -3.17 11.38 -11.28
C ASP A 18 -2.23 10.19 -11.62
N ASP A 19 -0.97 10.25 -11.18
CA ASP A 19 0.05 9.21 -11.40
C ASP A 19 0.52 8.66 -10.05
N GLU A 20 0.09 7.44 -9.72
CA GLU A 20 0.30 6.79 -8.43
C GLU A 20 0.90 5.39 -8.57
N GLY A 21 1.83 5.05 -7.67
CA GLY A 21 2.41 3.72 -7.57
C GLY A 21 2.30 3.12 -6.17
N ILE A 22 2.00 1.82 -6.06
CA ILE A 22 2.02 1.10 -4.77
C ILE A 22 3.47 1.02 -4.29
N ILE A 23 3.74 1.51 -3.07
CA ILE A 23 5.08 1.42 -2.49
C ILE A 23 5.36 0.01 -1.97
N SER A 24 6.62 -0.40 -2.01
CA SER A 24 7.06 -1.71 -1.51
C SER A 24 8.22 -1.60 -0.54
N LEU A 25 8.33 -2.63 0.31
CA LEU A 25 9.43 -2.85 1.24
C LEU A 25 10.15 -4.12 0.83
N ARG A 26 11.47 -4.11 0.95
CA ARG A 26 12.26 -5.34 0.81
C ARG A 26 12.28 -6.10 2.14
N ALA A 27 11.70 -7.30 2.16
CA ALA A 27 11.74 -8.23 3.27
C ALA A 27 12.67 -9.41 2.90
N GLY A 28 13.92 -9.36 3.37
CA GLY A 28 14.95 -10.32 2.98
C GLY A 28 15.28 -10.20 1.48
N ARG A 29 14.98 -11.26 0.71
CA ARG A 29 15.15 -11.32 -0.74
C ARG A 29 13.88 -10.99 -1.53
N HIS A 30 12.76 -10.76 -0.87
CA HIS A 30 11.47 -10.54 -1.52
C HIS A 30 11.06 -9.07 -1.42
N TRP A 31 10.39 -8.58 -2.45
CA TRP A 31 9.68 -7.32 -2.42
C TRP A 31 8.25 -7.58 -1.98
N MET A 32 7.79 -6.83 -0.98
CA MET A 32 6.43 -6.92 -0.47
C MET A 32 5.74 -5.57 -0.67
N PRO A 33 4.58 -5.53 -1.31
CA PRO A 33 3.79 -4.30 -1.37
C PRO A 33 3.33 -3.91 0.04
N LEU A 34 3.30 -2.61 0.32
CA LEU A 34 2.74 -2.09 1.56
C LEU A 34 1.22 -1.98 1.41
N VAL A 35 0.56 -3.10 1.66
CA VAL A 35 -0.90 -3.22 1.70
C VAL A 35 -1.35 -3.84 3.02
N GLY A 36 -2.54 -3.46 3.48
CA GLY A 36 -3.20 -4.04 4.64
C GLY A 36 -4.63 -4.44 4.30
N ALA A 37 -5.12 -5.52 4.93
CA ALA A 37 -6.52 -5.94 4.84
C ALA A 37 -7.34 -5.54 6.09
N ASP A 38 -6.70 -4.85 7.05
CA ASP A 38 -7.31 -4.40 8.30
C ASP A 38 -6.54 -3.19 8.84
N MET A 39 -7.23 -2.33 9.59
CA MET A 39 -6.64 -1.09 10.10
C MET A 39 -5.54 -1.31 11.13
N ALA A 40 -5.56 -2.39 11.92
CA ALA A 40 -4.50 -2.65 12.89
C ALA A 40 -3.15 -2.89 12.19
N ARG A 41 -3.16 -3.63 11.08
CA ARG A 41 -1.99 -3.79 10.21
C ARG A 41 -1.58 -2.47 9.57
N VAL A 42 -2.53 -1.70 9.05
CA VAL A 42 -2.24 -0.40 8.41
C VAL A 42 -1.53 0.54 9.37
N GLU A 43 -2.01 0.67 10.62
CA GLU A 43 -1.36 1.51 11.63
C GLU A 43 0.09 1.08 11.88
N SER A 44 0.38 -0.22 11.91
CA SER A 44 1.74 -0.73 12.07
C SER A 44 2.67 -0.41 10.90
N LEU A 45 2.11 -0.21 9.70
CA LEU A 45 2.86 0.09 8.47
C LEU A 45 3.11 1.59 8.26
N LYS A 46 2.29 2.48 8.86
CA LYS A 46 2.42 3.94 8.71
C LYS A 46 3.83 4.48 9.00
N PRO A 47 4.55 4.05 10.06
CA PRO A 47 5.92 4.53 10.30
C PRO A 47 6.89 4.16 9.18
N ILE A 48 6.71 2.98 8.56
CA ILE A 48 7.54 2.52 7.44
C ILE A 48 7.23 3.35 6.19
N ALA A 49 5.95 3.52 5.86
CA ALA A 49 5.50 4.35 4.74
C ALA A 49 6.02 5.80 4.86
N LYS A 50 5.99 6.38 6.07
CA LYS A 50 6.56 7.72 6.34
C LYS A 50 8.06 7.77 6.06
N ARG A 51 8.83 6.76 6.48
CA ARG A 51 10.28 6.69 6.21
C ARG A 51 10.56 6.58 4.71
N ILE A 52 9.78 5.79 3.98
CA ILE A 52 9.89 5.68 2.52
C ILE A 52 9.62 7.03 1.84
N GLY A 53 8.57 7.75 2.26
CA GLY A 53 8.29 9.10 1.75
C GLY A 53 9.46 10.07 1.96
N VAL A 54 10.04 10.08 3.16
CA VAL A 54 11.22 10.92 3.45
C VAL A 54 12.42 10.52 2.60
N ALA A 55 12.73 9.22 2.49
CA ALA A 55 13.90 8.75 1.76
C ALA A 55 13.79 8.93 0.24
N SER A 56 12.57 8.87 -0.30
CA SER A 56 12.30 9.02 -1.74
C SER A 56 11.99 10.46 -2.15
N GLY A 57 11.71 11.35 -1.19
CA GLY A 57 11.19 12.69 -1.46
C GLY A 57 9.74 12.71 -1.97
N LYS A 58 9.05 11.56 -1.97
CA LYS A 58 7.69 11.43 -2.52
C LYS A 58 6.63 11.63 -1.46
N LYS A 59 5.51 12.19 -1.89
CA LYS A 59 4.30 12.28 -1.08
C LYS A 59 3.62 10.91 -1.04
N ILE A 60 3.44 10.37 0.16
CA ILE A 60 2.78 9.08 0.37
C ILE A 60 1.33 9.29 0.83
N LYS A 61 0.39 8.63 0.16
CA LYS A 61 -1.04 8.59 0.48
C LYS A 61 -1.44 7.19 0.96
N LEU A 62 -2.50 7.12 1.76
CA LEU A 62 -3.16 5.87 2.15
C LEU A 62 -4.53 5.84 1.47
N ILE A 63 -4.76 4.84 0.62
CA ILE A 63 -5.99 4.69 -0.16
C ILE A 63 -6.76 3.47 0.36
N HIS A 64 -8.07 3.62 0.51
CA HIS A 64 -9.00 2.54 0.89
C HIS A 64 -9.78 2.08 -0.33
N PHE A 65 -9.60 0.81 -0.69
CA PHE A 65 -10.40 0.11 -1.67
C PHE A 65 -11.39 -0.79 -0.92
N SER A 66 -12.68 -0.47 -1.03
CA SER A 66 -13.75 -1.14 -0.28
C SER A 66 -14.70 -1.96 -1.15
N ASN A 67 -14.63 -1.82 -2.47
CA ASN A 67 -15.47 -2.58 -3.40
C ASN A 67 -14.67 -3.73 -3.98
N ARG A 68 -14.77 -4.90 -3.35
CA ARG A 68 -14.18 -6.13 -3.88
C ARG A 68 -14.95 -6.58 -5.12
N GLU A 69 -14.21 -6.84 -6.20
CA GLU A 69 -14.71 -7.49 -7.41
C GLU A 69 -13.78 -8.68 -7.75
N ASP A 70 -14.36 -9.87 -7.90
CA ASP A 70 -13.63 -11.07 -8.29
C ASP A 70 -13.66 -11.19 -9.83
N LEU A 71 -12.51 -10.95 -10.50
CA LEU A 71 -12.41 -10.90 -11.97
C LEU A 71 -12.07 -12.26 -12.63
N GLY A 72 -11.83 -13.32 -11.86
CA GLY A 72 -11.43 -14.64 -12.35
C GLY A 72 -10.13 -15.16 -11.70
N GLU A 73 -9.65 -16.31 -12.17
CA GLU A 73 -8.38 -16.93 -11.76
C GLU A 73 -7.21 -16.44 -12.66
N VAL A 74 -6.00 -16.35 -12.10
CA VAL A 74 -4.77 -15.85 -12.76
C VAL A 74 -3.66 -16.89 -12.69
#